data_AF-A0A9P7B8W1-F1
#
_entry.id   AF-A0A9P7B8W1-F1
#
_cell.length_a   1.000
_cell.length_b   1.000
_cell.length_c   1.000
_cell.angle_alpha   90.00
_cell.angle_beta   90.00
_cell.angle_gamma   90.00
#
_symmetry.space_group_name_H-M   'P 1'
#
loop_
_entity.id
_entity.type
_entity.pdbx_description
1 polymer ?
#
loop_
_entity_poly.entity_id
_entity_poly.type
_entity_poly.pdbx_seq_one_letter_code
_entity_poly.pdbx_strand_id
1 'polypeptide(L)'
;MSSAKVLRHLQFTKRIPFEQGLAIQEQFVRANLDMKKLQSKIEHKLIELDDKYRGTATVNSKEKEILDRIMEMKPNPMVLTFEFEPTYTGGKRIKKTITPEQISEFGNFEPTNQSDNPKPKFVQTERGGEITFHGPGQMVAYIIMDLKAFRDFPARCLISAIETATKNTLKHSPVGESRSTLKIETKRVGDKTGVWALNDEKIASIGIHVRRSITSHGVCINVCPDLSYLNNFEMCGTPDGKATSILQETTKSNVTVQEISIAFVRQLAKLLGIYTVERMQTDGSEIK
;
A
#
# COMPACT_ATOMS: atom_id res chain seq x y z
N MET A 1 -7.57 -18.87 -16.59
CA MET A 1 -7.99 -17.45 -16.55
C MET A 1 -8.84 -17.31 -15.29
N SER A 2 -8.71 -16.31 -14.42
CA SER A 2 -8.69 -14.86 -14.66
C SER A 2 -7.85 -14.18 -13.57
N SER A 3 -6.85 -13.37 -13.94
CA SER A 3 -6.44 -12.25 -13.08
C SER A 3 -7.69 -11.42 -12.79
N ALA A 4 -7.74 -10.71 -11.65
CA ALA A 4 -8.87 -9.81 -11.41
C ALA A 4 -9.05 -8.88 -12.64
N LYS A 5 -10.28 -8.77 -13.14
CA LYS A 5 -10.55 -7.96 -14.35
C LYS A 5 -10.40 -6.46 -14.10
N VAL A 6 -10.59 -6.07 -12.84
CA VAL A 6 -10.66 -4.68 -12.38
C VAL A 6 -9.78 -4.51 -11.15
N LEU A 7 -9.06 -3.41 -11.09
CA LEU A 7 -8.44 -2.88 -9.88
C LEU A 7 -9.23 -1.65 -9.43
N ARG A 8 -9.68 -1.65 -8.18
CA ARG A 8 -10.39 -0.49 -7.59
C ARG A 8 -9.38 0.47 -6.99
N HIS A 9 -9.46 1.75 -7.32
CA HIS A 9 -8.62 2.80 -6.79
C HIS A 9 -9.47 3.82 -6.05
N LEU A 10 -9.42 3.81 -4.72
CA LEU A 10 -10.04 4.85 -3.90
C LEU A 10 -8.98 5.89 -3.53
N GLN A 11 -9.14 7.11 -4.04
CA GLN A 11 -8.21 8.20 -3.83
C GLN A 11 -8.77 9.23 -2.87
N PHE A 12 -8.06 9.44 -1.77
CA PHE A 12 -8.35 10.50 -0.82
C PHE A 12 -7.70 11.79 -1.31
N THR A 13 -8.52 12.84 -1.45
CA THR A 13 -8.09 14.12 -2.02
C THR A 13 -7.63 15.11 -0.95
N LYS A 14 -8.07 14.92 0.30
CA LYS A 14 -7.64 15.69 1.47
C LYS A 14 -6.72 14.87 2.36
N ARG A 15 -5.89 15.58 3.13
CA ARG A 15 -5.10 14.97 4.21
C ARG A 15 -6.02 14.44 5.29
N ILE A 16 -5.66 13.30 5.85
CA ILE A 16 -6.35 12.71 7.00
C ILE A 16 -5.32 12.26 8.05
N PRO A 17 -5.73 12.07 9.32
CA PRO A 17 -4.91 11.39 10.31
C PRO A 17 -4.52 9.98 9.86
N PHE A 18 -3.29 9.55 10.17
CA PHE A 18 -2.79 8.24 9.77
C PHE A 18 -3.64 7.09 10.32
N GLU A 19 -4.08 7.20 11.56
CA GLU A 19 -4.91 6.21 12.25
C GLU A 19 -6.27 6.04 11.57
N GLN A 20 -6.84 7.11 11.01
CA GLN A 20 -8.07 7.03 10.22
C GLN A 20 -7.85 6.22 8.94
N GLY A 21 -6.77 6.49 8.20
CA GLY A 21 -6.41 5.70 7.02
C GLY A 21 -6.13 4.23 7.35
N LEU A 22 -5.50 3.96 8.50
CA LEU A 22 -5.27 2.61 9.00
C LEU A 22 -6.58 1.89 9.32
N ALA A 23 -7.53 2.57 9.96
CA ALA A 23 -8.84 2.03 10.27
C ALA A 23 -9.64 1.69 9.00
N ILE A 24 -9.65 2.59 8.01
CA ILE A 24 -10.29 2.37 6.70
C ILE A 24 -9.70 1.13 6.01
N GLN A 25 -8.38 1.03 5.94
CA GLN A 25 -7.72 -0.15 5.39
C GLN A 25 -8.14 -1.44 6.12
N GLU A 26 -8.16 -1.42 7.45
CA GLU A 26 -8.48 -2.60 8.26
C GLU A 26 -9.92 -3.07 8.02
N GLN A 27 -10.88 -2.17 7.75
CA GLN A 27 -12.24 -2.54 7.35
C GLN A 27 -12.25 -3.37 6.06
N PHE A 28 -11.55 -2.91 5.01
CA PHE A 28 -11.45 -3.65 3.75
C PHE A 28 -10.70 -4.98 3.90
N VAL A 29 -9.63 -5.01 4.72
CA VAL A 29 -8.92 -6.25 5.02
C VAL A 29 -9.83 -7.23 5.76
N ARG A 30 -10.61 -6.79 6.75
CA ARG A 30 -11.58 -7.63 7.47
C ARG A 30 -12.66 -8.18 6.56
N ALA A 31 -13.23 -7.37 5.67
CA ALA A 31 -14.20 -7.82 4.68
C ALA A 31 -13.65 -8.96 3.80
N ASN A 32 -12.39 -8.85 3.34
CA ASN A 32 -11.71 -9.93 2.60
C ASN A 32 -11.54 -11.20 3.44
N LEU A 33 -11.18 -11.07 4.72
CA LEU A 33 -10.99 -12.20 5.62
C LEU A 33 -12.29 -12.90 5.99
N ASP A 34 -13.37 -12.14 6.19
CA ASP A 34 -14.70 -12.68 6.47
C ASP A 34 -15.23 -13.45 5.28
N MET A 35 -15.01 -12.96 4.06
CA MET A 35 -15.38 -13.68 2.85
C MET A 35 -14.62 -15.02 2.70
N LYS A 36 -13.32 -15.03 2.97
CA LYS A 36 -12.54 -16.28 3.03
C LYS A 36 -13.03 -17.25 4.10
N LYS A 37 -13.38 -16.73 5.27
CA LYS A 37 -13.92 -17.53 6.37
C LYS A 37 -15.27 -18.15 5.98
N LEU A 38 -16.10 -17.41 5.26
CA LEU A 38 -17.37 -17.90 4.73
C LEU A 38 -17.14 -19.00 3.70
N GLN A 39 -16.24 -18.79 2.73
CA GLN A 39 -15.89 -19.81 1.73
C GLN A 39 -15.40 -21.10 2.39
N SER A 40 -14.45 -21.02 3.33
CA SER A 40 -13.95 -22.19 4.05
C SER A 40 -15.05 -22.92 4.83
N LYS A 41 -15.98 -22.20 5.47
CA LYS A 41 -17.15 -22.82 6.13
C LYS A 41 -18.05 -23.57 5.15
N ILE A 42 -18.27 -23.01 3.96
CA ILE A 42 -19.05 -23.65 2.91
C ILE A 42 -18.34 -24.92 2.44
N GLU A 43 -17.03 -24.89 2.16
CA GLU A 43 -16.25 -26.08 1.78
C GLU A 43 -16.37 -27.20 2.81
N HIS A 44 -16.12 -26.88 4.08
CA HIS A 44 -16.21 -27.86 5.15
C HIS A 44 -17.62 -28.45 5.27
N LYS A 45 -18.66 -27.62 5.14
CA LYS A 45 -20.05 -28.10 5.22
C LYS A 45 -20.41 -29.01 4.05
N LEU A 46 -19.92 -28.70 2.84
CA LEU A 46 -20.12 -29.55 1.67
C LEU A 46 -19.44 -30.91 1.84
N ILE A 47 -18.22 -30.94 2.36
CA ILE A 47 -17.49 -32.19 2.65
C ILE A 47 -18.27 -33.01 3.70
N GLU A 48 -18.72 -32.39 4.79
CA GLU A 48 -19.53 -33.07 5.82
C GLU A 48 -20.83 -33.66 5.25
N LEU A 49 -21.50 -32.92 4.37
CA LEU A 49 -22.75 -33.37 3.75
C LEU A 49 -22.51 -34.52 2.76
N ASP A 50 -21.44 -34.45 1.96
CA ASP A 50 -21.06 -35.52 1.03
C ASP A 50 -20.75 -36.81 1.80
N ASP A 51 -19.99 -36.72 2.90
CA ASP A 51 -19.68 -37.87 3.75
C ASP A 51 -20.93 -38.44 4.46
N LYS A 52 -21.85 -37.57 4.90
CA LYS A 52 -23.07 -38.00 5.62
C LYS A 52 -24.10 -38.66 4.71
N TYR A 53 -24.21 -38.22 3.45
CA TYR A 53 -25.27 -38.65 2.53
C TYR A 53 -24.77 -39.47 1.34
N ARG A 54 -23.55 -40.03 1.41
CA ARG A 54 -22.94 -40.85 0.34
C ARG A 54 -23.96 -41.77 -0.35
N GLY A 55 -24.31 -41.43 -1.59
CA GLY A 55 -25.20 -42.22 -2.46
C GLY A 55 -26.71 -41.99 -2.30
N THR A 56 -27.18 -41.10 -1.42
CA THR A 56 -28.62 -40.85 -1.17
C THR A 56 -29.09 -39.43 -1.49
N ALA A 57 -28.20 -38.44 -1.42
CA ALA A 57 -28.48 -37.07 -1.84
C ALA A 57 -27.34 -36.58 -2.75
N THR A 58 -27.69 -36.14 -3.95
CA THR A 58 -26.72 -35.56 -4.91
C THR A 58 -27.01 -34.08 -5.06
N VAL A 59 -25.96 -33.25 -4.90
CA VAL A 59 -26.01 -31.82 -5.28
C VAL A 59 -26.41 -31.75 -6.75
N ASN A 60 -27.54 -31.11 -7.05
CA ASN A 60 -27.99 -31.01 -8.43
C ASN A 60 -27.14 -29.99 -9.20
N SER A 61 -27.27 -29.98 -10.54
CA SER A 61 -26.44 -29.11 -11.39
C SER A 61 -26.59 -27.61 -11.08
N LYS A 62 -27.77 -27.15 -10.67
CA LYS A 62 -28.03 -25.74 -10.32
C LYS A 62 -27.38 -25.37 -8.97
N GLU A 63 -27.48 -26.23 -7.99
CA GLU A 63 -26.82 -26.04 -6.68
C GLU A 63 -25.31 -25.99 -6.85
N LYS A 64 -24.75 -26.90 -7.66
CA LYS A 64 -23.33 -26.89 -7.99
C LYS A 64 -22.92 -25.59 -8.67
N GLU A 65 -23.71 -25.10 -9.63
CA GLU A 65 -23.43 -23.83 -10.30
C GLU A 65 -23.46 -22.63 -9.33
N ILE A 66 -24.40 -22.60 -8.39
CA ILE A 66 -24.47 -21.55 -7.36
C ILE A 66 -23.25 -21.62 -6.45
N LEU A 67 -22.86 -22.82 -6.01
CA LEU A 67 -21.68 -23.03 -5.19
C LEU A 67 -20.42 -22.60 -5.93
N ASP A 68 -20.22 -23.05 -7.16
CA ASP A 68 -19.08 -22.68 -7.99
C ASP A 68 -19.01 -21.14 -8.14
N ARG A 69 -20.14 -20.46 -8.39
CA ARG A 69 -20.20 -18.99 -8.41
C ARG A 69 -19.78 -18.37 -7.08
N ILE A 70 -20.25 -18.88 -5.94
CA ILE A 70 -19.87 -18.38 -4.60
C ILE A 70 -18.37 -18.60 -4.34
N MET A 71 -17.80 -19.73 -4.77
CA MET A 71 -16.39 -20.04 -4.61
C MET A 71 -15.50 -19.22 -5.56
N GLU A 72 -16.04 -18.85 -6.72
CA GLU A 72 -15.38 -17.98 -7.70
C GLU A 72 -15.45 -16.49 -7.32
N MET A 73 -16.39 -16.07 -6.47
CA MET A 73 -16.45 -14.71 -5.96
C MET A 73 -15.15 -14.38 -5.20
N LYS A 74 -14.32 -13.52 -5.80
CA LYS A 74 -13.11 -12.99 -5.19
C LYS A 74 -13.20 -11.46 -5.20
N PRO A 75 -12.84 -10.77 -4.12
CA PRO A 75 -12.91 -9.32 -4.10
C PRO A 75 -11.87 -8.80 -5.10
N ASN A 76 -12.23 -7.79 -5.87
CA ASN A 76 -11.26 -7.12 -6.71
C ASN A 76 -10.13 -6.54 -5.83
N PRO A 77 -8.87 -6.58 -6.28
CA PRO A 77 -7.78 -5.89 -5.60
C PRO A 77 -8.13 -4.40 -5.50
N MET A 78 -7.77 -3.83 -4.37
CA MET A 78 -8.04 -2.44 -4.07
C MET A 78 -6.74 -1.72 -3.72
N VAL A 79 -6.58 -0.52 -4.25
CA VAL A 79 -5.55 0.41 -3.83
C VAL A 79 -6.20 1.64 -3.23
N LEU A 80 -5.88 1.93 -1.97
CA LEU A 80 -6.25 3.15 -1.29
C LEU A 80 -5.06 4.10 -1.35
N THR A 81 -5.23 5.32 -1.83
CA THR A 81 -4.13 6.31 -1.86
C THR A 81 -4.45 7.52 -1.01
N PHE A 82 -3.51 7.94 -0.20
CA PHE A 82 -3.64 8.98 0.81
C PHE A 82 -2.47 9.97 0.76
N GLU A 83 -2.74 11.15 1.32
CA GLU A 83 -1.74 12.02 1.95
C GLU A 83 -2.13 12.09 3.43
N PHE A 84 -1.16 11.99 4.34
CA PHE A 84 -1.44 11.94 5.78
C PHE A 84 -0.99 13.22 6.49
N GLU A 85 -1.56 13.46 7.67
CA GLU A 85 -0.93 14.32 8.67
C GLU A 85 0.41 13.72 9.14
N PRO A 86 1.38 14.56 9.59
CA PRO A 86 2.69 14.09 10.02
C PRO A 86 2.60 12.96 11.06
N THR A 87 3.19 11.81 10.73
CA THR A 87 3.16 10.59 11.55
C THR A 87 4.41 9.75 11.30
N TYR A 88 5.15 9.49 12.36
CA TYR A 88 6.14 8.40 12.39
C TYR A 88 5.45 7.08 12.66
N THR A 89 5.87 6.03 11.97
CA THR A 89 5.36 4.68 12.21
C THR A 89 6.44 3.70 12.56
N GLY A 90 6.14 2.86 13.55
CA GLY A 90 6.92 1.69 13.90
C GLY A 90 6.43 0.46 13.17
N GLY A 91 7.32 -0.25 12.47
CA GLY A 91 7.04 -1.56 11.91
C GLY A 91 7.31 -2.70 12.89
N LYS A 92 7.11 -3.95 12.45
CA LYS A 92 7.26 -5.16 13.28
C LYS A 92 8.64 -5.35 13.89
N ARG A 93 9.71 -4.89 13.23
CA ARG A 93 11.09 -5.15 13.66
C ARG A 93 11.49 -4.39 14.93
N ILE A 94 10.87 -3.23 15.16
CA ILE A 94 11.16 -2.37 16.32
C ILE A 94 10.09 -2.42 17.41
N LYS A 95 9.00 -3.17 17.17
CA LYS A 95 7.82 -3.23 18.05
C LYS A 95 8.15 -3.59 19.51
N LYS A 96 9.22 -4.36 19.74
CA LYS A 96 9.64 -4.80 21.07
C LYS A 96 10.83 -4.01 21.63
N THR A 97 11.47 -3.16 20.82
CA THR A 97 12.73 -2.50 21.16
C THR A 97 12.60 -0.99 21.29
N ILE A 98 11.55 -0.39 20.71
CA ILE A 98 11.35 1.06 20.78
C ILE A 98 10.99 1.51 22.19
N THR A 99 11.63 2.59 22.66
CA THR A 99 11.44 3.13 24.00
C THR A 99 10.50 4.35 24.02
N PRO A 100 9.89 4.68 25.17
CA PRO A 100 9.10 5.90 25.33
C PRO A 100 9.85 7.18 24.99
N GLU A 101 11.16 7.23 25.27
CA GLU A 101 12.02 8.38 24.98
C GLU A 101 12.15 8.60 23.48
N GLN A 102 12.42 7.53 22.71
CA GLN A 102 12.46 7.59 21.24
C GLN A 102 11.10 8.03 20.67
N ILE A 103 10.00 7.53 21.23
CA ILE A 103 8.64 7.94 20.82
C ILE A 103 8.43 9.44 21.08
N SER A 104 8.91 9.95 22.21
CA SER A 104 8.85 11.37 22.56
C SER A 104 9.70 12.23 21.63
N GLU A 105 10.90 11.78 21.24
CA GLU A 105 11.74 12.45 20.26
C GLU A 105 11.02 12.63 18.92
N PHE A 106 10.37 11.56 18.42
CA PHE A 106 9.55 11.64 17.22
C PHE A 106 8.43 12.67 17.38
N GLY A 107 7.70 12.65 18.50
CA GLY A 107 6.57 13.55 18.75
C GLY A 107 6.94 15.03 18.95
N ASN A 108 8.19 15.30 19.31
CA ASN A 108 8.71 16.65 19.51
C ASN A 108 9.50 17.19 18.32
N PHE A 109 9.61 16.42 17.23
CA PHE A 109 10.33 16.85 16.04
C PHE A 109 9.65 18.05 15.36
N GLU A 110 10.44 19.06 15.04
CA GLU A 110 10.02 20.25 14.31
C GLU A 110 10.61 20.26 12.89
N PRO A 111 9.78 20.32 11.85
CA PRO A 111 10.25 20.37 10.46
C PRO A 111 10.88 21.73 10.13
N THR A 112 11.64 21.76 9.03
CA THR A 112 12.40 22.95 8.61
C THR A 112 11.58 23.90 7.77
N ASN A 113 10.73 23.36 6.87
CA ASN A 113 9.98 24.09 5.85
C ASN A 113 8.46 23.97 6.02
N GLN A 114 7.99 23.13 6.95
CA GLN A 114 6.56 22.86 7.16
C GLN A 114 6.15 23.03 8.63
N SER A 115 6.67 24.07 9.30
CA SER A 115 6.45 24.34 10.73
C SER A 115 4.99 24.56 11.13
N ASP A 116 4.13 24.93 10.18
CA ASP A 116 2.70 25.16 10.42
C ASP A 116 1.90 23.84 10.53
N ASN A 117 2.50 22.72 10.16
CA ASN A 117 1.88 21.41 10.34
C ASN A 117 1.77 21.05 11.83
N PRO A 118 0.76 20.24 12.22
CA PRO A 118 0.72 19.72 13.59
C PRO A 118 1.95 18.87 13.89
N LYS A 119 2.30 18.81 15.19
CA LYS A 119 3.38 17.95 15.66
C LYS A 119 3.13 16.50 15.21
N PRO A 120 4.18 15.81 14.75
CA PRO A 120 4.03 14.43 14.29
C PRO A 120 3.59 13.50 15.42
N LYS A 121 2.76 12.52 15.09
CA LYS A 121 2.40 11.44 16.01
C LYS A 121 3.30 10.22 15.81
N PHE A 122 3.33 9.32 16.79
CA PHE A 122 3.94 8.01 16.63
C PHE A 122 2.87 6.91 16.65
N VAL A 123 2.86 6.03 15.64
CA VAL A 123 1.92 4.92 15.54
C VAL A 123 2.66 3.59 15.30
N GLN A 124 2.52 2.65 16.24
CA GLN A 124 3.01 1.29 16.05
C GLN A 124 2.07 0.50 15.12
N THR A 125 2.63 -0.20 14.15
CA THR A 125 1.88 -0.93 13.11
C THR A 125 2.34 -2.38 12.97
N GLU A 126 1.63 -3.15 12.14
CA GLU A 126 1.97 -4.52 11.76
C GLU A 126 2.71 -4.63 10.42
N ARG A 127 3.06 -3.51 9.77
CA ARG A 127 3.85 -3.57 8.52
C ARG A 127 5.25 -4.12 8.77
N GLY A 128 5.84 -4.70 7.73
CA GLY A 128 7.26 -4.99 7.70
C GLY A 128 8.12 -3.73 7.87
N GLY A 129 9.40 -3.95 8.20
CA GLY A 129 10.38 -2.89 8.41
C GLY A 129 10.40 -2.32 9.83
N GLU A 130 11.09 -1.19 9.96
CA GLU A 130 11.41 -0.50 11.21
C GLU A 130 10.67 0.85 11.24
N ILE A 131 11.36 1.97 11.46
CA ILE A 131 10.79 3.32 11.47
C ILE A 131 10.66 3.89 10.06
N THR A 132 9.57 4.63 9.81
CA THR A 132 9.43 5.52 8.65
C THR A 132 8.48 6.67 8.98
N PHE A 133 8.44 7.68 8.12
CA PHE A 133 7.55 8.84 8.23
C PHE A 133 6.49 8.84 7.12
N HIS A 134 5.31 9.33 7.47
CA HIS A 134 4.20 9.63 6.58
C HIS A 134 3.71 11.04 6.87
N GLY A 135 3.51 11.87 5.85
CA GLY A 135 3.04 13.22 6.05
C GLY A 135 2.79 13.99 4.75
N PRO A 136 2.62 15.31 4.87
CA PRO A 136 2.39 16.19 3.72
C PRO A 136 3.44 16.05 2.64
N GLY A 137 3.00 16.01 1.37
CA GLY A 137 3.89 15.82 0.22
C GLY A 137 4.36 14.37 -0.01
N GLN A 138 3.89 13.39 0.77
CA GLN A 138 4.10 11.96 0.47
C GLN A 138 2.83 11.31 -0.09
N MET A 139 3.01 10.51 -1.13
CA MET A 139 1.95 9.62 -1.64
C MET A 139 2.04 8.30 -0.92
N VAL A 140 1.02 7.94 -0.13
CA VAL A 140 0.92 6.62 0.51
C VAL A 140 -0.13 5.78 -0.20
N ALA A 141 0.24 4.60 -0.69
CA ALA A 141 -0.66 3.64 -1.29
C ALA A 141 -0.73 2.35 -0.46
N TYR A 142 -1.93 2.04 0.04
CA TYR A 142 -2.24 0.76 0.67
C TYR A 142 -2.85 -0.20 -0.35
N ILE A 143 -2.25 -1.38 -0.48
CA ILE A 143 -2.59 -2.38 -1.50
C ILE A 143 -3.22 -3.57 -0.80
N ILE A 144 -4.51 -3.78 -1.06
CA ILE A 144 -5.36 -4.77 -0.41
C ILE A 144 -5.77 -5.78 -1.49
N MET A 145 -5.19 -6.96 -1.45
CA MET A 145 -5.51 -8.03 -2.39
C MET A 145 -5.32 -9.40 -1.74
N ASP A 146 -6.04 -10.39 -2.26
CA ASP A 146 -5.77 -11.79 -1.94
C ASP A 146 -4.68 -12.35 -2.86
N LEU A 147 -3.50 -12.60 -2.33
CA LEU A 147 -2.38 -13.19 -3.06
C LEU A 147 -2.72 -14.55 -3.70
N LYS A 148 -3.59 -15.36 -3.06
CA LYS A 148 -4.03 -16.65 -3.63
C LYS A 148 -4.94 -16.46 -4.84
N ALA A 149 -5.64 -15.34 -4.94
CA ALA A 149 -6.44 -15.01 -6.11
C ALA A 149 -5.58 -14.75 -7.37
N PHE A 150 -4.27 -14.50 -7.19
CA PHE A 150 -3.33 -14.16 -8.26
C PHE A 150 -2.38 -15.32 -8.60
N ARG A 151 -2.90 -16.54 -8.75
CA ARG A 151 -2.10 -17.77 -9.03
C ARG A 151 -1.03 -18.02 -7.96
N ASP A 152 -1.44 -17.94 -6.70
CA ASP A 152 -0.55 -18.11 -5.53
C ASP A 152 0.66 -17.16 -5.54
N PHE A 153 0.39 -15.90 -5.86
CA PHE A 153 1.39 -14.83 -5.98
C PHE A 153 2.16 -14.62 -4.67
N PRO A 154 3.45 -14.95 -4.58
CA PRO A 154 4.19 -14.79 -3.34
C PRO A 154 4.30 -13.32 -2.92
N ALA A 155 4.33 -13.04 -1.61
CA ALA A 155 4.44 -11.68 -1.09
C ALA A 155 5.67 -10.92 -1.63
N ARG A 156 6.80 -11.62 -1.82
CA ARG A 156 8.01 -11.06 -2.45
C ARG A 156 7.78 -10.57 -3.87
N CYS A 157 6.93 -11.26 -4.64
CA CYS A 157 6.60 -10.86 -6.01
C CYS A 157 5.74 -9.59 -6.00
N LEU A 158 4.87 -9.42 -5.01
CA LEU A 158 4.15 -8.15 -4.82
C LEU A 158 5.10 -7.01 -4.47
N ILE A 159 6.08 -7.23 -3.57
CA ILE A 159 7.09 -6.22 -3.26
C ILE A 159 7.85 -5.81 -4.53
N SER A 160 8.32 -6.77 -5.34
CA SER A 160 9.00 -6.49 -6.61
C SER A 160 8.10 -5.79 -7.63
N ALA A 161 6.80 -6.11 -7.67
CA ALA A 161 5.83 -5.41 -8.51
C ALA A 161 5.62 -3.96 -8.05
N ILE A 162 5.56 -3.71 -6.73
CA ILE A 162 5.46 -2.36 -6.17
C ILE A 162 6.73 -1.55 -6.47
N GLU A 163 7.91 -2.14 -6.30
CA GLU A 163 9.18 -1.50 -6.65
C GLU A 163 9.20 -1.15 -8.13
N THR A 164 8.85 -2.08 -9.00
CA THR A 164 8.85 -1.86 -10.46
C THR A 164 7.79 -0.83 -10.86
N ALA A 165 6.60 -0.84 -10.25
CA ALA A 165 5.55 0.16 -10.49
C ALA A 165 6.04 1.57 -10.10
N THR A 166 6.74 1.67 -8.97
CA THR A 166 7.33 2.92 -8.47
C THR A 166 8.40 3.42 -9.43
N LYS A 167 9.36 2.58 -9.83
CA LYS A 167 10.41 2.92 -10.80
C LYS A 167 9.82 3.36 -12.15
N ASN A 168 8.83 2.63 -12.66
CA ASN A 168 8.15 2.98 -13.91
C ASN A 168 7.39 4.31 -13.78
N THR A 169 6.85 4.61 -12.61
CA THR A 169 6.20 5.89 -12.33
C THR A 169 7.19 7.04 -12.40
N LEU A 170 8.31 6.90 -11.71
CA LEU A 170 9.39 7.90 -11.65
C LEU A 170 10.09 8.11 -12.99
N LYS A 171 10.19 7.07 -13.83
CA LYS A 171 10.88 7.15 -15.11
C LYS A 171 9.97 7.56 -16.27
N HIS A 172 8.78 6.98 -16.35
CA HIS A 172 7.99 6.95 -17.59
C HIS A 172 6.62 7.63 -17.50
N SER A 173 6.09 7.90 -16.31
CA SER A 173 4.72 8.39 -16.22
C SER A 173 4.63 9.88 -16.57
N PRO A 174 3.73 10.26 -17.51
CA PRO A 174 3.43 11.65 -17.79
C PRO A 174 2.61 12.25 -16.64
N VAL A 175 3.11 13.33 -16.06
CA VAL A 175 2.50 14.03 -14.90
C VAL A 175 2.55 15.53 -15.09
N GLY A 176 1.77 16.28 -14.29
CA GLY A 176 1.61 17.72 -14.42
C GLY A 176 0.80 18.13 -15.65
N GLU A 177 0.50 19.43 -15.74
CA GLU A 177 -0.21 20.04 -16.87
C GLU A 177 0.46 19.77 -18.22
N SER A 178 1.80 19.82 -18.23
CA SER A 178 2.62 19.55 -19.41
C SER A 178 2.61 18.07 -19.85
N ARG A 179 2.07 17.14 -19.04
CA ARG A 179 2.08 15.69 -19.29
C ARG A 179 3.47 15.14 -19.62
N SER A 180 4.51 15.74 -19.03
CA SER A 180 5.88 15.37 -19.34
C SER A 180 6.38 14.29 -18.38
N THR A 181 7.29 13.44 -18.85
CA THR A 181 7.83 12.35 -18.03
C THR A 181 8.80 12.87 -16.98
N LEU A 182 8.73 12.34 -15.76
CA LEU A 182 9.62 12.73 -14.66
C LEU A 182 11.11 12.47 -14.97
N LYS A 183 11.42 11.38 -15.70
CA LYS A 183 12.78 10.96 -16.10
C LYS A 183 13.73 10.78 -14.89
N ILE A 184 13.19 10.43 -13.73
CA ILE A 184 13.99 10.11 -12.56
C ILE A 184 14.47 8.66 -12.70
N GLU A 185 15.78 8.50 -12.84
CA GLU A 185 16.42 7.19 -12.88
C GLU A 185 16.61 6.64 -11.45
N THR A 186 16.50 5.32 -11.32
CA THR A 186 16.55 4.64 -10.02
C THR A 186 17.42 3.41 -10.09
N LYS A 187 17.97 2.99 -8.95
CA LYS A 187 18.79 1.78 -8.85
C LYS A 187 18.35 0.89 -7.69
N ARG A 188 18.87 -0.34 -7.68
CA ARG A 188 18.75 -1.27 -6.55
C ARG A 188 19.97 -1.08 -5.65
N VAL A 189 19.74 -1.03 -4.34
CA VAL A 189 20.82 -0.90 -3.34
C VAL A 189 20.85 -2.18 -2.49
N GLY A 190 21.68 -3.14 -2.90
CA GLY A 190 21.81 -4.45 -2.24
C GLY A 190 20.46 -5.17 -2.07
N ASP A 191 20.20 -5.64 -0.85
CA ASP A 191 18.96 -6.30 -0.44
C ASP A 191 18.02 -5.38 0.36
N LYS A 192 18.29 -4.07 0.35
CA LYS A 192 17.41 -3.10 0.99
C LYS A 192 16.07 -3.08 0.22
N THR A 193 14.96 -2.96 0.94
CA THR A 193 13.60 -2.84 0.37
C THR A 193 13.19 -1.37 0.19
N GLY A 194 12.62 -1.02 -0.98
CA GLY A 194 12.31 0.36 -1.35
C GLY A 194 12.77 0.73 -2.76
N VAL A 195 12.81 2.03 -3.05
CA VAL A 195 13.36 2.56 -4.31
C VAL A 195 14.32 3.71 -3.99
N TRP A 196 15.46 3.74 -4.70
CA TRP A 196 16.53 4.72 -4.51
C TRP A 196 16.86 5.42 -5.82
N ALA A 197 17.17 6.71 -5.72
CA ALA A 197 17.76 7.49 -6.78
C ALA A 197 19.22 7.06 -7.03
N LEU A 198 19.83 7.58 -8.09
CA LEU A 198 21.19 7.19 -8.50
C LEU A 198 22.27 7.56 -7.48
N ASN A 199 22.01 8.55 -6.63
CA ASN A 199 22.87 9.02 -5.54
C ASN A 199 22.74 8.21 -4.23
N ASP A 200 22.10 7.02 -4.26
CA ASP A 200 21.84 6.17 -3.08
C ASP A 200 20.83 6.73 -2.07
N GLU A 201 20.15 7.83 -2.38
CA GLU A 201 19.09 8.38 -1.53
C GLU A 201 17.74 7.70 -1.79
N LYS A 202 17.02 7.35 -0.72
CA LYS A 202 15.75 6.65 -0.81
C LYS A 202 14.63 7.60 -1.20
N ILE A 203 13.93 7.29 -2.30
CA ILE A 203 12.79 8.07 -2.79
C ILE A 203 11.43 7.43 -2.45
N ALA A 204 11.41 6.11 -2.19
CA ALA A 204 10.21 5.42 -1.75
C ALA A 204 10.49 4.32 -0.73
N SER A 205 9.64 4.26 0.30
CA SER A 205 9.63 3.24 1.33
C SER A 205 8.53 2.21 1.05
N ILE A 206 8.85 0.92 1.16
CA ILE A 206 7.89 -0.17 0.92
C ILE A 206 7.82 -1.05 2.17
N GLY A 207 6.60 -1.29 2.63
CA GLY A 207 6.32 -2.16 3.77
C GLY A 207 4.92 -2.69 3.68
N ILE A 208 4.78 -4.01 3.49
CA ILE A 208 3.50 -4.71 3.48
C ILE A 208 3.34 -5.58 4.71
N HIS A 209 2.10 -5.94 5.01
CA HIS A 209 1.73 -7.00 5.94
C HIS A 209 0.84 -8.01 5.21
N VAL A 210 0.94 -9.29 5.55
CA VAL A 210 0.13 -10.36 4.96
C VAL A 210 -0.51 -11.18 6.06
N ARG A 211 -1.85 -11.25 6.07
CA ARG A 211 -2.65 -12.07 7.00
C ARG A 211 -3.57 -12.97 6.21
N ARG A 212 -3.40 -14.30 6.30
CA ARG A 212 -4.17 -15.30 5.53
C ARG A 212 -4.20 -15.00 4.02
N SER A 213 -3.04 -14.64 3.47
CA SER A 213 -2.83 -14.23 2.08
C SER A 213 -3.49 -12.91 1.66
N ILE A 214 -4.17 -12.20 2.57
CA ILE A 214 -4.68 -10.84 2.33
C ILE A 214 -3.59 -9.84 2.69
N THR A 215 -3.30 -8.91 1.78
CA THR A 215 -2.29 -7.87 1.98
C THR A 215 -2.86 -6.61 2.63
N SER A 216 -1.99 -5.89 3.35
CA SER A 216 -2.24 -4.55 3.85
C SER A 216 -0.94 -3.74 3.85
N HIS A 217 -1.06 -2.42 4.01
CA HIS A 217 -0.02 -1.42 3.79
C HIS A 217 0.48 -1.44 2.33
N GLY A 218 1.67 -0.94 2.04
CA GLY A 218 2.13 -0.82 0.65
C GLY A 218 3.37 0.04 0.50
N VAL A 219 3.23 1.17 -0.20
CA VAL A 219 4.34 2.06 -0.56
C VAL A 219 4.07 3.49 -0.15
N CYS A 220 5.13 4.20 0.22
CA CYS A 220 5.17 5.64 0.43
C CYS A 220 6.19 6.23 -0.56
N ILE A 221 5.76 7.10 -1.47
CA ILE A 221 6.62 7.81 -2.43
C ILE A 221 6.77 9.26 -1.97
N ASN A 222 8.02 9.73 -1.85
CA ASN A 222 8.33 11.11 -1.50
C ASN A 222 8.12 12.01 -2.73
N VAL A 223 7.01 12.74 -2.79
CA VAL A 223 6.74 13.66 -3.90
C VAL A 223 7.41 15.00 -3.62
N CYS A 224 6.99 15.67 -2.56
CA CYS A 224 7.54 16.94 -2.10
C CYS A 224 7.45 17.12 -0.57
N PRO A 225 7.75 16.10 0.26
CA PRO A 225 7.75 16.30 1.70
C PRO A 225 8.86 17.24 2.13
N ASP A 226 8.73 17.80 3.32
CA ASP A 226 9.91 18.28 4.03
C ASP A 226 10.80 17.09 4.41
N LEU A 227 11.97 17.00 3.79
CA LEU A 227 12.87 15.86 3.98
C LEU A 227 13.53 15.85 5.36
N SER A 228 13.46 16.93 6.13
CA SER A 228 13.98 16.93 7.51
C SER A 228 13.26 15.91 8.40
N TYR A 229 11.97 15.62 8.16
CA TYR A 229 11.25 14.53 8.82
C TYR A 229 11.91 13.16 8.61
N LEU A 230 12.55 12.94 7.46
CA LEU A 230 13.17 11.65 7.14
C LEU A 230 14.66 11.61 7.46
N ASN A 231 15.35 12.74 7.36
CA ASN A 231 16.81 12.81 7.42
C ASN A 231 17.37 13.14 8.82
N ASN A 232 16.54 13.51 9.79
CA ASN A 232 16.98 13.76 11.18
C ASN A 232 17.04 12.51 12.06
N PHE A 233 16.43 11.40 11.63
CA PHE A 233 16.44 10.15 12.38
C PHE A 233 16.99 9.02 11.50
N GLU A 234 17.51 7.97 12.13
CA GLU A 234 17.90 6.76 11.42
C GLU A 234 16.65 6.01 10.94
N MET A 235 16.38 6.09 9.64
CA MET A 235 15.25 5.42 9.01
C MET A 235 15.68 4.07 8.40
N CYS A 236 14.96 2.99 8.74
CA CYS A 236 15.13 1.65 8.17
C CYS A 236 16.49 0.95 8.41
N GLY A 237 17.19 1.23 9.52
CA GLY A 237 18.41 0.49 9.91
C GLY A 237 19.55 0.64 8.91
N THR A 238 19.57 1.77 8.21
CA THR A 238 20.66 2.15 7.32
C THR A 238 21.38 3.35 7.91
N PRO A 239 22.49 3.12 8.62
CA PRO A 239 23.39 4.18 9.04
C PRO A 239 23.73 5.03 7.81
N ASP A 240 23.58 6.36 7.93
CA ASP A 240 23.84 7.35 6.87
C ASP A 240 22.91 7.32 5.64
N GLY A 241 21.84 6.51 5.66
CA GLY A 241 20.86 6.47 4.58
C GLY A 241 20.00 7.73 4.53
N LYS A 242 20.18 8.57 3.51
CA LYS A 242 19.35 9.76 3.26
C LYS A 242 18.12 9.45 2.43
N ALA A 243 17.06 10.22 2.64
CA ALA A 243 15.88 10.29 1.80
C ALA A 243 15.98 11.48 0.84
N THR A 244 15.44 11.27 -0.37
CA THR A 244 15.22 12.29 -1.40
C THR A 244 13.74 12.34 -1.76
N SER A 245 13.34 13.24 -2.67
CA SER A 245 11.99 13.38 -3.18
C SER A 245 11.96 13.64 -4.69
N ILE A 246 10.80 13.48 -5.32
CA ILE A 246 10.61 13.87 -6.72
C ILE A 246 11.00 15.34 -6.90
N LEU A 247 10.57 16.24 -6.01
CA LEU A 247 10.90 17.65 -6.05
C LEU A 247 12.42 17.93 -6.01
N GLN A 248 13.20 17.11 -5.30
CA GLN A 248 14.66 17.25 -5.25
C GLN A 248 15.36 16.66 -6.48
N GLU A 249 14.83 15.55 -7.02
CA GLU A 249 15.42 14.84 -8.16
C GLU A 249 15.03 15.45 -9.54
N THR A 250 14.07 16.37 -9.59
CA THR A 250 13.66 17.01 -10.85
C THR A 250 13.45 18.52 -10.71
N THR A 251 13.77 19.25 -11.78
CA THR A 251 13.46 20.69 -11.89
C THR A 251 11.99 20.98 -12.18
N LYS A 252 11.15 19.94 -12.33
CA LYS A 252 9.72 20.07 -12.57
C LYS A 252 8.98 20.30 -11.27
N SER A 253 8.58 21.54 -11.03
CA SER A 253 8.05 22.00 -9.74
C SER A 253 6.58 21.65 -9.45
N ASN A 254 5.79 21.23 -10.45
CA ASN A 254 4.32 21.25 -10.32
C ASN A 254 3.65 19.86 -10.26
N VAL A 255 4.35 18.83 -9.77
CA VAL A 255 3.77 17.48 -9.67
C VAL A 255 3.09 17.30 -8.32
N THR A 256 1.82 16.88 -8.35
CA THR A 256 1.01 16.70 -7.14
C THR A 256 1.03 15.26 -6.63
N VAL A 257 0.77 15.07 -5.34
CA VAL A 257 0.60 13.75 -4.72
C VAL A 257 -0.48 12.95 -5.46
N GLN A 258 -1.57 13.61 -5.85
CA GLN A 258 -2.70 12.99 -6.51
C GLN A 258 -2.36 12.46 -7.90
N GLU A 259 -1.51 13.16 -8.66
CA GLU A 259 -1.03 12.70 -9.96
C GLU A 259 -0.12 11.48 -9.83
N ILE A 260 0.78 11.49 -8.84
CA ILE A 260 1.64 10.35 -8.54
C ILE A 260 0.82 9.13 -8.12
N SER A 261 -0.24 9.30 -7.31
CA SER A 261 -1.16 8.21 -6.96
C SER A 261 -1.76 7.55 -8.20
N ILE A 262 -2.26 8.33 -9.16
CA ILE A 262 -2.88 7.81 -10.39
C ILE A 262 -1.84 7.09 -11.24
N ALA A 263 -0.67 7.72 -11.41
CA ALA A 263 0.42 7.16 -12.20
C ALA A 263 0.91 5.83 -11.63
N PHE A 264 1.15 5.78 -10.32
CA PHE A 264 1.56 4.58 -9.59
C PHE A 264 0.55 3.44 -9.76
N VAL A 265 -0.73 3.71 -9.50
CA VAL A 265 -1.79 2.69 -9.58
C VAL A 265 -1.90 2.12 -11.00
N ARG A 266 -1.78 2.96 -12.03
CA ARG A 266 -1.78 2.47 -13.43
C ARG A 266 -0.59 1.57 -13.73
N GLN A 267 0.61 1.90 -13.25
CA GLN A 267 1.79 1.05 -13.45
C GLN A 267 1.66 -0.28 -12.68
N LEU A 268 1.14 -0.22 -11.45
CA LEU A 268 0.88 -1.43 -10.65
C LEU A 268 -0.16 -2.33 -11.33
N ALA A 269 -1.28 -1.78 -11.80
CA ALA A 269 -2.32 -2.55 -12.48
C ALA A 269 -1.78 -3.30 -13.71
N LYS A 270 -0.96 -2.62 -14.53
CA LYS A 270 -0.29 -3.24 -15.69
C LYS A 270 0.59 -4.43 -15.27
N LEU A 271 1.41 -4.28 -14.23
CA LEU A 271 2.28 -5.34 -13.73
C LEU A 271 1.50 -6.52 -13.11
N LEU A 272 0.32 -6.27 -12.56
CA LEU A 272 -0.60 -7.30 -12.08
C LEU A 272 -1.42 -7.95 -13.21
N GLY A 273 -1.24 -7.52 -14.47
CA GLY A 273 -2.02 -8.02 -15.61
C GLY A 273 -3.50 -7.60 -15.56
N ILE A 274 -3.78 -6.43 -15.00
CA ILE A 274 -5.11 -5.84 -14.86
C ILE A 274 -5.18 -4.59 -15.75
N TYR A 275 -6.12 -4.61 -16.70
CA TYR A 275 -6.22 -3.54 -17.72
C TYR A 275 -7.26 -2.48 -17.39
N THR A 276 -8.17 -2.76 -16.45
CA THR A 276 -9.22 -1.83 -16.03
C THR A 276 -8.94 -1.31 -14.62
N VAL A 277 -8.86 0.01 -14.47
CA VAL A 277 -8.76 0.67 -13.16
C VAL A 277 -10.03 1.50 -12.95
N GLU A 278 -10.85 1.09 -11.99
CA GLU A 278 -12.02 1.85 -11.54
C GLU A 278 -11.59 2.81 -10.44
N ARG A 279 -11.42 4.09 -10.79
CA ARG A 279 -11.00 5.13 -9.85
C ARG A 279 -12.18 5.91 -9.30
N MET A 280 -12.20 6.08 -7.99
CA MET A 280 -13.13 6.93 -7.26
C MET A 280 -12.32 7.93 -6.43
N GLN A 281 -12.83 9.16 -6.32
CA GLN A 281 -12.27 10.18 -5.45
C GLN A 281 -13.20 10.40 -4.26
N THR A 282 -12.62 10.64 -3.09
CA THR A 282 -13.36 11.02 -1.89
C THR A 282 -12.53 12.00 -1.09
N ASP A 283 -13.19 12.90 -0.36
CA ASP A 283 -12.53 13.77 0.61
C ASP A 283 -12.57 13.19 2.03
N GLY A 284 -13.10 11.97 2.19
CA GLY A 284 -13.23 11.26 3.46
C GLY A 284 -14.47 11.62 4.29
N SER A 285 -15.28 12.59 3.88
CA SER A 285 -16.49 13.01 4.62
C SER A 285 -17.59 11.95 4.67
N GLU A 286 -17.63 11.06 3.68
CA GLU A 286 -18.66 10.03 3.50
C GLU A 286 -18.36 8.72 4.24
N ILE A 287 -17.16 8.56 4.82
CA ILE A 287 -16.67 7.30 5.43
C ILE A 287 -16.78 7.35 6.97
N LYS A 288 -17.80 8.05 7.49
CA LYS A 288 -18.11 8.08 8.93
C LYS A 288 -18.94 6.88 9.36
#